data_AF-A0A1G5CPY2-F1
#
_entry.id   AF-A0A1G5CPY2-F1
#
_cell.length_a   1.000
_cell.length_b   1.000
_cell.length_c   1.000
_cell.angle_alpha   90.00
_cell.angle_beta   90.00
_cell.angle_gamma   90.00
#
_symmetry.space_group_name_H-M   'P 1'
#
loop_
_entity.id
_entity.type
_entity.pdbx_description
1 polymer ?
#
loop_
_entity_poly.entity_id
_entity_poly.type
_entity_poly.pdbx_seq_one_letter_code
_entity_poly.pdbx_strand_id
1 'polypeptide(L)'
;MRLQKVQDALNKKNIKFEYTEEDGCGSLDFMFRGLKFHVWEYEDNGWGAETNIYAAGRSEDIDGDYEEKISAEILSWPDMINN
;
A
#
# COMPACT_ATOMS: atom_id res chain seq x y z
N MET A 1 14.25 5.15 -0.24
CA MET A 1 12.83 5.36 -0.59
C MET A 1 12.07 4.15 -0.09
N ARG A 2 11.07 4.39 0.74
CA ARG A 2 10.26 3.35 1.37
C ARG A 2 9.13 2.89 0.46
N LEU A 3 8.57 1.71 0.75
CA LEU A 3 7.43 1.16 0.03
C LEU A 3 7.63 1.03 -1.49
N GLN A 4 8.87 0.82 -1.96
CA GLN A 4 9.20 0.82 -3.39
C GLN A 4 8.42 -0.26 -4.15
N LYS A 5 8.31 -1.48 -3.60
CA LYS A 5 7.54 -2.56 -4.27
C LYS A 5 6.06 -2.22 -4.40
N VAL A 6 5.50 -1.54 -3.40
CA VAL A 6 4.10 -1.12 -3.38
C VAL A 6 3.87 -0.01 -4.42
N GLN A 7 4.78 0.96 -4.49
CA GLN A 7 4.74 2.02 -5.50
C GLN A 7 4.84 1.47 -6.93
N ASP A 8 5.74 0.51 -7.17
CA ASP A 8 5.85 -0.17 -8.46
C ASP A 8 4.56 -0.92 -8.84
N ALA A 9 3.91 -1.59 -7.88
CA ALA A 9 2.63 -2.25 -8.10
C ALA A 9 1.51 -1.26 -8.47
N LEU A 10 1.42 -0.13 -7.76
CA LEU A 10 0.44 0.92 -8.05
C LEU A 10 0.67 1.54 -9.43
N ASN A 11 1.92 1.85 -9.78
CA ASN A 11 2.30 2.36 -11.10
C ASN A 11 1.94 1.36 -12.21
N LYS A 12 2.23 0.07 -12.02
CA LYS A 12 1.88 -0.99 -12.98
C LYS A 12 0.37 -1.12 -13.19
N LYS A 13 -0.43 -0.87 -12.14
CA LYS A 13 -1.89 -0.82 -12.20
C LYS A 13 -2.45 0.52 -12.66
N ASN A 14 -1.59 1.49 -12.97
CA ASN A 14 -1.96 2.86 -13.32
C ASN A 14 -2.87 3.52 -12.26
N ILE A 15 -2.60 3.24 -10.98
CA ILE A 15 -3.29 3.81 -9.82
C ILE A 15 -2.47 4.99 -9.34
N LYS A 16 -3.10 6.17 -9.26
CA LYS A 16 -2.46 7.35 -8.69
C LYS A 16 -2.42 7.23 -7.17
N PHE A 17 -1.29 7.60 -6.59
CA PHE A 17 -1.07 7.58 -5.16
C PHE A 17 -0.33 8.83 -4.71
N GLU A 18 -0.49 9.16 -3.43
CA GLU A 18 0.29 10.15 -2.72
C GLU A 18 1.29 9.41 -1.84
N TYR A 19 2.56 9.80 -1.92
CA TYR A 19 3.65 9.26 -1.11
C TYR A 19 4.17 10.33 -0.17
N THR A 20 4.30 9.98 1.10
CA THR A 20 4.97 10.80 2.11
C THR A 20 6.01 9.95 2.83
N GLU A 21 7.13 10.55 3.20
CA GLU A 21 8.17 9.90 4.01
C GLU A 21 8.49 10.85 5.17
N GLU A 22 8.27 10.41 6.40
CA GLU A 22 8.54 11.17 7.62
C GLU A 22 9.25 10.26 8.63
N ASP A 23 10.29 10.79 9.29
CA ASP A 23 11.10 10.05 10.28
C ASP A 23 11.57 8.65 9.83
N GLY A 24 11.83 8.48 8.53
CA GLY A 24 12.30 7.21 7.95
C GLY A 24 11.23 6.15 7.70
N CYS A 25 9.96 6.50 7.95
CA CYS A 25 8.76 5.70 7.65
C CYS A 25 8.02 6.28 6.45
N GLY A 26 7.65 5.41 5.50
CA GLY A 26 6.86 5.76 4.34
C GLY A 26 5.36 5.59 4.58
N SER A 27 4.57 6.47 3.99
CA SER A 27 3.13 6.32 3.86
C SER A 27 2.69 6.46 2.40
N LEU A 28 1.67 5.68 2.05
CA LEU A 28 1.00 5.75 0.76
C LEU A 28 -0.50 5.88 0.99
N ASP A 29 -1.10 6.85 0.31
CA ASP A 29 -2.55 7.04 0.27
C ASP A 29 -3.01 7.03 -1.19
N PHE A 30 -4.04 6.23 -1.51
CA PHE A 30 -4.56 6.17 -2.88
C PHE A 30 -6.04 5.83 -2.91
N MET A 31 -6.64 6.06 -4.08
CA MET A 31 -8.05 5.74 -4.33
C MET A 31 -8.15 4.70 -5.44
N PHE A 32 -8.93 3.65 -5.18
CA PHE A 32 -9.22 2.61 -6.16
C PHE A 32 -10.72 2.30 -6.13
N ARG A 33 -11.38 2.44 -7.29
CA ARG A 33 -12.84 2.20 -7.46
C ARG A 33 -13.72 2.94 -6.44
N GLY A 34 -13.34 4.17 -6.07
CA GLY A 34 -14.08 4.99 -5.11
C GLY A 34 -13.83 4.66 -3.63
N LEU A 35 -12.95 3.71 -3.34
CA LEU A 35 -12.52 3.34 -1.99
C LEU A 35 -11.13 3.94 -1.71
N LYS A 36 -10.93 4.44 -0.49
CA LYS A 36 -9.65 4.99 -0.03
C LYS A 36 -8.83 3.89 0.65
N PHE A 37 -7.59 3.73 0.21
CA PHE A 37 -6.63 2.80 0.78
C PHE A 37 -5.42 3.54 1.33
N HIS A 38 -4.80 2.97 2.35
CA HIS A 38 -3.55 3.47 2.92
C HIS A 38 -2.58 2.34 3.24
N VAL A 39 -1.29 2.68 3.25
CA VAL A 39 -0.20 1.86 3.76
C VAL A 39 0.70 2.78 4.57
N TRP A 40 0.82 2.57 5.88
CA TRP A 40 1.61 3.39 6.78
C TRP A 40 2.65 2.52 7.47
N GLU A 41 3.93 2.74 7.17
CA GLU A 41 5.01 2.02 7.84
C GLU A 41 5.15 2.47 9.29
N TYR A 42 5.54 1.53 10.15
CA TYR A 42 5.93 1.78 11.52
C TYR A 42 7.19 0.96 11.86
N GLU A 43 7.98 1.48 12.80
CA GLU A 43 9.11 0.78 13.41
C GLU A 43 8.85 0.66 14.93
N ASP A 44 8.22 -0.44 15.36
CA ASP A 44 8.03 -0.76 16.78
C ASP A 44 8.53 -2.18 17.07
N ASN A 45 9.76 -2.28 17.59
CA ASN A 45 10.47 -3.55 17.82
C ASN A 45 10.68 -4.43 16.56
N GLY A 46 10.42 -3.86 15.38
CA GLY A 46 10.44 -4.52 14.08
C GLY A 46 9.84 -3.59 13.02
N TRP A 47 10.02 -3.95 11.74
CA TRP A 47 9.41 -3.22 10.63
C TRP A 47 8.07 -3.81 10.26
N GLY A 48 7.05 -2.96 10.20
CA GLY A 48 5.71 -3.34 9.78
C GLY A 48 4.99 -2.21 9.06
N ALA A 49 3.77 -2.49 8.61
CA ALA A 49 2.89 -1.47 8.06
C ALA A 49 1.43 -1.70 8.47
N GLU A 50 0.76 -0.62 8.88
CA GLU A 50 -0.69 -0.55 8.99
C GLU A 50 -1.26 -0.35 7.58
N THR A 51 -2.20 -1.21 7.17
CA THR A 51 -2.84 -1.08 5.87
C THR A 51 -4.26 -1.60 5.87
N ASN A 52 -5.11 -1.06 4.99
CA ASN A 52 -6.47 -1.55 4.78
C ASN A 52 -6.64 -2.22 3.41
N ILE A 53 -5.55 -2.75 2.84
CA ILE A 53 -5.53 -3.22 1.45
C ILE A 53 -6.41 -4.43 1.20
N TYR A 54 -6.56 -5.33 2.17
CA TYR A 54 -7.41 -6.51 2.02
C TYR A 54 -8.90 -6.21 2.19
N ALA A 55 -9.24 -5.19 2.97
CA ALA A 55 -10.62 -4.80 3.26
C ALA A 55 -10.72 -3.29 3.45
N ALA A 56 -11.23 -2.59 2.44
CA ALA A 56 -11.42 -1.14 2.49
C ALA A 56 -12.23 -0.74 3.75
N GLY A 57 -11.68 0.20 4.52
CA GLY A 57 -12.29 0.68 5.77
C GLY A 57 -11.96 -0.16 7.01
N ARG A 58 -11.14 -1.22 6.89
CA ARG A 58 -10.62 -1.98 8.02
C ARG A 58 -9.09 -2.08 7.92
N SER A 59 -8.39 -1.34 8.78
CA SER A 59 -6.94 -1.44 8.91
C SER A 59 -6.54 -2.75 9.60
N GLU A 60 -5.41 -3.30 9.18
CA GLU A 60 -4.70 -4.40 9.80
C GLU A 60 -3.19 -4.16 9.76
N ASP A 61 -2.48 -4.66 10.77
CA ASP A 61 -1.04 -4.56 10.88
C ASP A 61 -0.36 -5.77 10.25
N ILE A 62 0.63 -5.50 9.39
CA ILE A 62 1.43 -6.52 8.75
C ILE A 62 2.88 -6.36 9.19
N ASP A 63 3.39 -7.36 9.91
CA ASP A 63 4.78 -7.42 10.32
C ASP A 63 5.66 -8.11 9.26
N GLY A 64 6.93 -7.69 9.17
CA GLY A 64 7.96 -8.33 8.34
C GLY A 64 7.84 -8.00 6.84
N ASP A 65 7.53 -8.99 6.01
CA ASP A 65 7.45 -8.84 4.53
C ASP A 65 6.18 -8.08 4.05
N TYR A 66 5.83 -6.97 4.69
CA TYR A 66 4.62 -6.18 4.37
C TYR A 66 4.64 -5.66 2.93
N GLU A 67 5.76 -5.15 2.44
CA GLU A 67 5.88 -4.65 1.06
C GLU A 67 5.54 -5.73 0.02
N GLU A 68 5.96 -6.97 0.25
CA GLU A 68 5.70 -8.07 -0.68
C GLU A 68 4.24 -8.51 -0.65
N LYS A 69 3.66 -8.62 0.55
CA LYS A 69 2.25 -8.99 0.72
C LYS A 69 1.30 -7.94 0.14
N ILE A 70 1.57 -6.66 0.40
CA ILE A 70 0.76 -5.52 -0.07
C ILE A 70 0.89 -5.38 -1.59
N SER A 71 2.12 -5.45 -2.14
CA SER A 71 2.31 -5.34 -3.59
C SER A 71 1.69 -6.51 -4.35
N ALA A 72 1.79 -7.74 -3.83
CA ALA A 72 1.13 -8.91 -4.40
C ALA A 72 -0.40 -8.76 -4.43
N GLU A 73 -0.98 -8.24 -3.35
CA GLU A 73 -2.42 -7.96 -3.27
C GLU A 73 -2.86 -6.95 -4.33
N ILE A 74 -2.17 -5.80 -4.43
CA ILE A 74 -2.46 -4.78 -5.46
C ILE A 74 -2.36 -5.35 -6.87
N LEU A 75 -1.35 -6.19 -7.13
CA LEU A 75 -1.17 -6.81 -8.43
C LEU A 75 -2.28 -7.81 -8.78
N SER A 76 -2.92 -8.41 -7.77
CA SER A 76 -4.06 -9.32 -7.94
C SER A 76 -5.36 -8.59 -8.29
N TRP A 77 -5.47 -7.29 -7.97
CA TRP A 77 -6.66 -6.52 -8.27
C TRP A 77 -6.91 -6.36 -9.77
N PRO A 78 -8.18 -6.26 -10.17
CA PRO A 78 -8.51 -6.02 -11.57
C PRO A 78 -7.93 -4.68 -12.05
N ASP A 79 -7.36 -4.67 -13.25
CA ASP A 79 -6.82 -3.43 -13.82
C ASP A 79 -7.91 -2.37 -13.97
N MET A 80 -7.51 -1.09 -13.85
CA MET A 80 -8.38 0.06 -14.11
C MET A 80 -8.87 0.12 -15.56
N ILE A 81 -8.25 -0.65 -16.46
CA ILE A 81 -8.68 -0.82 -17.84
C ILE A 81 -9.76 -1.92 -17.88
N ASN A 82 -10.98 -1.57 -17.51
CA ASN A 82 -12.15 -2.33 -17.94
C ASN A 82 -13.25 -1.37 -18.39
N ASN A 83 -13.42 -1.39 -19.71
CA ASN A 83 -14.46 -0.82 -20.58
C ASN A 83 -14.36 0.67 -20.94
#